data_AF-A0A9P1GTH0-F1
#
_entry.id   AF-A0A9P1GTH0-F1
#
_cell.length_a   1.000
_cell.length_b   1.000
_cell.length_c   1.000
_cell.angle_alpha   90.00
_cell.angle_beta   90.00
_cell.angle_gamma   90.00
#
_symmetry.space_group_name_H-M   'P 1'
#
loop_
_entity.id
_entity.type
_entity.pdbx_description
1 polymer ?
#
loop_
_entity_poly.entity_id
_entity_poly.type
_entity_poly.pdbx_seq_one_letter_code
_entity_poly.pdbx_strand_id
1 'polypeptide(L)'
;MQKICKGKAHRNLLLVSYKSSNILRKSLKVPQPELRLYTLKLFKNQVPYCGRKWRQSNMRVITAVYLHCRPELRDEWLAGSDVDAEVDSAVPLEQALRGLAHWFNIRRYPDGVAPGVRASVRQEQDFFSREVDRLEVAWVDDAEIADWEQEAALAMGY
;
A
#
# COMPACT_ATOMS: atom_id res chain seq x y z
N MET A 1 16.64 3.92 -5.40
CA MET A 1 16.53 3.27 -4.08
C MET A 1 16.03 4.22 -2.98
N GLN A 2 16.65 5.39 -2.72
CA GLN A 2 16.26 6.20 -1.55
C GLN A 2 14.78 6.59 -1.49
N LYS A 3 14.18 7.01 -2.61
CA LYS A 3 12.74 7.33 -2.66
C LYS A 3 11.83 6.17 -2.26
N ILE A 4 12.29 4.92 -2.44
CA ILE A 4 11.52 3.69 -2.17
C ILE A 4 11.60 3.32 -0.68
N CYS A 5 12.70 3.67 0.00
CA CYS A 5 12.99 3.24 1.37
C CYS A 5 12.80 4.34 2.42
N LYS A 6 12.71 5.63 2.02
CA LYS A 6 12.52 6.75 2.95
C LYS A 6 11.22 6.59 3.74
N GLY A 7 11.30 6.55 5.07
CA GLY A 7 10.16 6.41 5.96
C GLY A 7 9.41 5.08 5.84
N LYS A 8 10.10 4.02 5.42
CA LYS A 8 9.53 2.67 5.25
C LYS A 8 10.31 1.65 6.08
N ALA A 9 9.91 1.48 7.35
CA ALA A 9 10.55 0.59 8.31
C ALA A 9 10.79 -0.82 7.76
N HIS A 10 9.75 -1.48 7.24
CA HIS A 10 9.86 -2.83 6.71
C HIS A 10 10.92 -2.98 5.60
N ARG A 11 10.99 -2.01 4.68
CA ARG A 11 11.98 -2.02 3.59
C ARG A 11 13.39 -1.78 4.10
N ASN A 12 13.56 -0.87 5.06
CA ASN A 12 14.87 -0.62 5.68
C ASN A 12 15.34 -1.83 6.49
N LEU A 13 14.44 -2.49 7.24
CA LEU A 13 14.71 -3.73 7.95
C LEU A 13 15.16 -4.84 7.01
N LEU A 14 14.46 -5.06 5.88
CA LEU A 14 14.89 -6.03 4.86
C LEU A 14 16.31 -5.73 4.35
N LEU A 15 16.63 -4.46 4.08
CA LEU A 15 17.97 -4.05 3.65
C LEU A 15 19.03 -4.33 4.73
N VAL A 16 18.72 -4.13 6.01
CA VAL A 16 19.62 -4.46 7.13
C VAL A 16 19.79 -5.97 7.24
N SER A 17 18.70 -6.75 7.20
CA SER A 17 18.69 -8.21 7.26
C SER A 17 19.51 -8.86 6.15
N TYR A 18 19.46 -8.30 4.93
CA TYR A 18 20.28 -8.76 3.81
C TYR A 18 21.73 -8.25 3.84
N LYS A 19 22.17 -7.58 4.92
CA LYS A 19 23.52 -7.03 5.08
C LYS A 19 23.91 -6.10 3.93
N SER A 20 22.94 -5.35 3.37
CA SER A 20 23.14 -4.49 2.21
C SER A 20 24.20 -3.41 2.41
N SER A 21 24.47 -3.03 3.68
CA SER A 21 25.53 -2.10 4.07
C SER A 21 26.89 -2.42 3.43
N ASN A 22 27.23 -3.69 3.23
CA ASN A 22 28.50 -4.09 2.61
C ASN A 22 28.62 -3.66 1.14
N ILE A 23 27.51 -3.75 0.40
CA ILE A 23 27.46 -3.35 -1.01
C ILE A 23 27.39 -1.82 -1.10
N LEU A 24 26.52 -1.20 -0.31
CA LEU A 24 26.34 0.25 -0.29
C LEU A 24 27.63 0.99 0.08
N ARG A 25 28.47 0.42 0.94
CA ARG A 25 29.75 1.03 1.32
C ARG A 25 30.71 1.13 0.13
N LYS A 26 30.60 0.26 -0.88
CA LYS A 26 31.41 0.34 -2.11
C LYS A 26 31.01 1.57 -2.95
N SER A 27 29.73 1.92 -2.99
CA SER A 27 29.24 3.11 -3.70
C SER A 27 29.84 4.41 -3.17
N LEU A 28 30.20 4.46 -1.87
CA LEU A 28 30.85 5.64 -1.27
C LEU A 28 32.27 5.90 -1.78
N LYS A 29 32.93 4.88 -2.37
CA LYS A 29 34.28 5.02 -2.96
C LYS A 29 34.24 5.71 -4.32
N VAL A 30 33.09 5.74 -4.98
CA VAL A 30 32.93 6.40 -6.27
C VAL A 30 32.92 7.92 -6.04
N PRO A 31 33.74 8.70 -6.77
CA PRO A 31 33.83 10.15 -6.60
C PRO A 31 32.67 10.89 -7.29
N GLN A 32 31.44 10.42 -7.07
CA GLN A 32 30.22 11.00 -7.64
C GLN A 32 29.37 11.56 -6.47
N PRO A 33 29.16 12.88 -6.37
CA PRO A 33 28.54 13.52 -5.20
C PRO A 33 27.09 13.07 -4.91
N GLU A 34 26.25 12.97 -5.93
CA GLU A 34 24.83 12.62 -5.79
C GLU A 34 24.65 11.18 -5.31
N LEU A 35 25.42 10.24 -5.87
CA LEU A 35 25.49 8.84 -5.48
C LEU A 35 25.91 8.76 -4.02
N ARG A 36 26.98 9.46 -3.63
CA ARG A 36 27.40 9.53 -2.22
C ARG A 36 26.27 10.03 -1.35
N LEU A 37 25.62 11.15 -1.69
CA LEU A 37 24.51 11.71 -0.93
C LEU A 37 23.35 10.73 -0.79
N TYR A 38 22.92 10.09 -1.88
CA TYR A 38 21.80 9.14 -1.83
C TYR A 38 22.15 7.83 -1.14
N THR A 39 23.41 7.38 -1.21
CA THR A 39 23.92 6.25 -0.42
C THR A 39 23.94 6.60 1.07
N LEU A 40 24.39 7.80 1.46
CA LEU A 40 24.36 8.25 2.85
C LEU A 40 22.92 8.40 3.37
N LYS A 41 21.98 8.88 2.55
CA LYS A 41 20.56 8.90 2.90
C LYS A 41 19.98 7.51 3.13
N LEU A 42 20.41 6.49 2.38
CA LEU A 42 20.03 5.10 2.65
C LEU A 42 20.58 4.61 3.99
N PHE A 43 21.85 4.90 4.28
CA PHE A 43 22.44 4.57 5.58
C PHE A 43 21.70 5.25 6.73
N LYS A 44 21.34 6.53 6.59
CA LYS A 44 20.54 7.27 7.56
C LYS A 44 19.25 6.54 7.91
N ASN A 45 18.50 6.07 6.90
CA ASN A 45 17.26 5.32 7.14
C ASN A 45 17.47 3.95 7.81
N GLN A 46 18.65 3.34 7.67
CA GLN A 46 18.92 1.99 8.19
C GLN A 46 19.43 1.99 9.63
N VAL A 47 20.11 3.05 10.06
CA VAL A 47 20.79 3.15 11.37
C VAL A 47 19.87 2.87 12.58
N PRO A 48 18.59 3.27 12.61
CA PRO A 48 17.68 2.92 13.72
C PRO A 48 17.58 1.41 13.94
N TYR A 49 17.56 0.66 12.83
CA TYR A 49 17.37 -0.79 12.83
C TYR A 49 18.71 -1.56 12.96
N CYS A 50 19.83 -0.86 13.05
CA CYS A 50 21.14 -1.48 13.23
C CYS A 50 21.47 -1.61 14.73
N GLY A 51 22.00 -2.77 15.15
CA GLY A 51 22.42 -2.97 16.54
C GLY A 51 23.62 -2.10 16.95
N ARG A 52 23.83 -1.97 18.27
CA ARG A 52 24.92 -1.18 18.89
C ARG A 52 26.31 -1.51 18.30
N LYS A 53 26.64 -2.79 18.15
CA LYS A 53 27.93 -3.27 17.60
C LYS A 53 28.15 -2.80 16.15
N TRP A 54 27.09 -2.78 15.34
CA TRP A 54 27.19 -2.28 13.97
C TRP A 54 27.51 -0.78 13.98
N ARG A 55 26.81 0.01 14.80
CA ARG A 55 27.05 1.46 14.91
C ARG A 55 28.50 1.78 15.30
N GLN A 56 29.03 1.09 16.31
CA GLN A 56 30.42 1.24 16.76
C GLN A 56 31.44 0.99 15.63
N SER A 57 31.23 -0.06 14.83
CA SER A 57 32.12 -0.42 13.71
C SER A 57 31.90 0.39 12.43
N ASN A 58 30.86 1.23 12.39
CA ASN A 58 30.45 2.03 11.23
C ASN A 58 30.50 3.54 11.50
N MET A 59 31.26 3.97 12.50
CA MET A 59 31.24 5.38 12.94
C MET A 59 31.54 6.37 11.82
N ARG A 60 32.51 6.06 10.96
CA ARG A 60 32.84 6.92 9.80
C ARG A 60 31.66 7.14 8.85
N VAL A 61 30.79 6.14 8.67
CA VAL A 61 29.57 6.25 7.86
C VAL A 61 28.55 7.12 8.58
N ILE A 62 28.36 6.92 9.89
CA ILE A 62 27.45 7.72 10.72
C ILE A 62 27.88 9.20 10.71
N THR A 63 29.17 9.48 10.90
CA THR A 63 29.72 10.84 10.81
C THR A 63 29.51 11.44 9.42
N ALA A 64 29.72 10.66 8.35
CA ALA A 64 29.45 11.15 6.99
C ALA A 64 27.97 11.48 6.75
N VAL A 65 27.04 10.70 7.33
CA VAL A 65 25.61 11.04 7.32
C VAL A 65 25.38 12.37 8.03
N TYR A 66 25.92 12.55 9.24
CA TYR A 66 25.77 13.78 10.02
C TYR A 66 26.29 15.02 9.28
N LEU A 67 27.42 14.89 8.57
CA LEU A 67 28.05 16.02 7.86
C LEU A 67 27.39 16.34 6.51
N HIS A 68 26.81 15.36 5.83
CA HIS A 68 26.40 15.51 4.42
C HIS A 68 24.90 15.32 4.16
N CYS A 69 24.16 14.76 5.12
CA CYS A 69 22.70 14.73 5.06
C CYS A 69 22.13 15.88 5.89
N ARG A 70 21.20 16.65 5.31
CA ARG A 70 20.51 17.73 6.01
C ARG A 70 19.84 17.17 7.30
N PRO A 71 20.11 17.77 8.48
CA PRO A 71 19.40 17.42 9.70
C PRO A 71 17.97 17.99 9.67
N GLU A 72 17.05 17.26 10.29
CA GLU A 72 15.65 17.68 10.48
C GLU A 72 15.38 17.87 11.99
N LEU A 73 14.42 18.71 12.37
CA LEU A 73 14.18 19.01 13.79
C LEU A 73 13.71 17.76 14.58
N ARG A 74 12.97 16.87 13.92
CA ARG A 74 12.43 15.61 14.48
C ARG A 74 13.26 14.39 14.05
N ASP A 75 14.54 14.60 13.77
CA ASP A 75 15.40 13.58 13.19
C ASP A 75 15.92 12.62 14.26
N GLU A 76 15.10 11.63 14.62
CA GLU A 76 15.37 10.70 15.72
C GLU A 76 16.20 9.47 15.29
N TRP A 77 16.86 9.50 14.13
CA TRP A 77 17.53 8.34 13.55
C TRP A 77 18.70 7.74 14.39
N LEU A 78 19.21 8.48 15.38
CA LEU A 78 20.19 8.00 16.38
C LEU A 78 19.61 7.85 17.78
N ALA A 79 18.45 8.43 18.04
CA ALA A 79 17.75 8.25 19.30
C ALA A 79 17.13 6.84 19.27
N GLY A 80 17.33 6.06 20.32
CA GLY A 80 16.72 4.74 20.45
C GLY A 80 15.23 4.85 20.78
N SER A 81 14.46 5.57 19.96
CA SER A 81 13.00 5.64 20.02
C SER A 81 12.39 4.25 19.89
N ASP A 82 11.08 4.14 20.10
CA ASP A 82 10.31 2.88 20.03
C ASP A 82 10.27 2.32 18.58
N VAL A 83 11.40 1.78 18.15
CA VAL A 83 11.58 1.11 16.86
C VAL A 83 10.75 -0.17 16.83
N ASP A 84 10.52 -0.82 17.98
CA ASP A 84 9.81 -2.08 18.07
C ASP A 84 8.34 -1.92 17.68
N ALA A 85 7.64 -0.91 18.19
CA ALA A 85 6.27 -0.60 17.75
C ALA A 85 6.18 -0.23 16.26
N GLU A 86 7.18 0.49 15.72
CA GLU A 86 7.25 0.79 14.29
C GLU A 86 7.43 -0.49 13.46
N VAL A 87 8.29 -1.42 13.91
CA VAL A 87 8.56 -2.70 13.24
C VAL A 87 7.30 -3.56 13.17
N ASP A 88 6.59 -3.70 14.30
CA ASP A 88 5.40 -4.56 14.39
C ASP A 88 4.29 -4.11 13.44
N SER A 89 4.09 -2.80 13.31
CA SER A 89 3.09 -2.22 12.40
C SER A 89 3.56 -2.15 10.93
N ALA A 90 4.85 -2.34 10.64
CA ALA A 90 5.42 -2.07 9.33
C ALA A 90 4.94 -3.03 8.21
N VAL A 91 4.83 -4.34 8.51
CA VAL A 91 4.41 -5.34 7.51
C VAL A 91 2.95 -5.14 7.09
N PRO A 92 1.98 -5.00 8.02
CA PRO A 92 0.60 -4.72 7.66
C PRO A 92 0.46 -3.44 6.81
N LEU A 93 1.20 -2.38 7.14
CA LEU A 93 1.16 -1.13 6.37
C LEU A 93 1.66 -1.29 4.92
N GLU A 94 2.71 -2.09 4.69
CA GLU A 94 3.18 -2.39 3.33
C GLU A 94 2.19 -3.26 2.55
N GLN A 95 1.52 -4.21 3.21
CA GLN A 95 0.48 -5.02 2.59
C GLN A 95 -0.74 -4.17 2.21
N ALA A 96 -1.19 -3.29 3.11
CA ALA A 96 -2.29 -2.35 2.84
C ALA A 96 -1.95 -1.42 1.67
N LEU A 97 -0.75 -0.84 1.65
CA LEU A 97 -0.30 0.02 0.55
C LEU A 97 -0.25 -0.74 -0.78
N ARG A 98 0.21 -2.00 -0.78
CA ARG A 98 0.20 -2.86 -1.96
C ARG A 98 -1.23 -3.15 -2.43
N GLY A 99 -2.15 -3.44 -1.52
CA GLY A 99 -3.57 -3.65 -1.83
C GLY A 99 -4.21 -2.42 -2.46
N LEU A 100 -3.99 -1.22 -1.90
CA LEU A 100 -4.50 0.04 -2.45
C LEU A 100 -3.93 0.34 -3.84
N ALA A 101 -2.62 0.15 -4.03
CA ALA A 101 -1.98 0.34 -5.33
C ALA A 101 -2.53 -0.64 -6.37
N HIS A 102 -2.72 -1.91 -5.98
CA HIS A 102 -3.29 -2.93 -6.84
C HIS A 102 -4.75 -2.61 -7.23
N TRP A 103 -5.58 -2.21 -6.27
CA TRP A 103 -6.95 -1.80 -6.51
C TRP A 103 -7.04 -0.60 -7.47
N PHE A 104 -6.22 0.42 -7.25
CA PHE A 104 -6.14 1.58 -8.15
C PHE A 104 -5.74 1.15 -9.58
N ASN A 105 -4.75 0.27 -9.68
CA ASN A 105 -4.23 -0.23 -10.94
C ASN A 105 -5.27 -1.07 -11.71
N ILE A 106 -6.02 -1.95 -11.05
CA ILE A 106 -7.12 -2.69 -11.67
C ILE A 106 -8.19 -1.72 -12.22
N ARG A 107 -8.55 -0.70 -11.43
CA ARG A 107 -9.62 0.23 -11.83
C ARG A 107 -9.23 1.10 -13.02
N ARG A 108 -7.98 1.53 -13.11
CA ARG A 108 -7.51 2.49 -14.13
C ARG A 108 -6.79 1.84 -15.31
N TYR A 109 -6.15 0.70 -15.10
CA TYR A 109 -5.35 -0.03 -16.09
C TYR A 109 -5.66 -1.55 -16.10
N PRO A 110 -6.94 -1.95 -16.26
CA PRO A 110 -7.34 -3.35 -16.14
C PRO A 110 -6.65 -4.25 -17.17
N ASP A 111 -6.53 -3.79 -18.42
CA ASP A 111 -6.01 -4.59 -19.52
C ASP A 111 -4.51 -4.91 -19.37
N GLY A 112 -3.76 -4.09 -18.63
CA GLY A 112 -2.33 -4.29 -18.38
C GLY A 112 -2.01 -5.01 -17.06
N VAL A 113 -2.91 -4.97 -16.08
CA VAL A 113 -2.63 -5.43 -14.70
C VAL A 113 -3.37 -6.72 -14.38
N ALA A 114 -4.58 -6.87 -14.89
CA ALA A 114 -5.38 -8.07 -14.72
C ALA A 114 -6.28 -8.25 -15.95
N PRO A 115 -5.70 -8.75 -17.07
CA PRO A 115 -6.45 -8.98 -18.29
C PRO A 115 -7.67 -9.84 -18.01
N GLY A 116 -8.85 -9.41 -18.48
CA GLY A 116 -10.10 -10.10 -18.21
C GLY A 116 -10.81 -9.73 -16.92
N VAL A 117 -10.16 -9.02 -15.96
CA VAL A 117 -10.85 -8.56 -14.73
C VAL A 117 -11.96 -7.58 -15.03
N ARG A 118 -11.82 -6.74 -16.06
CA ARG A 118 -12.91 -5.88 -16.52
C ARG A 118 -14.11 -6.67 -17.02
N ALA A 119 -13.86 -7.77 -17.72
CA ALA A 119 -14.91 -8.63 -18.22
C ALA A 119 -15.60 -9.39 -17.08
N SER A 120 -14.84 -9.93 -16.11
CA SER A 120 -15.40 -10.62 -14.96
C SER A 120 -16.13 -9.69 -14.00
N VAL A 121 -15.61 -8.49 -13.70
CA VAL A 121 -16.30 -7.50 -12.87
C VAL A 121 -17.60 -7.03 -13.53
N ARG A 122 -17.63 -6.86 -14.86
CA ARG A 122 -18.86 -6.55 -15.58
C ARG A 122 -19.86 -7.71 -15.54
N GLN A 123 -19.37 -8.94 -15.66
CA GLN A 123 -20.19 -10.14 -15.58
C GLN A 123 -20.80 -10.35 -14.18
N GLU A 124 -20.08 -10.00 -13.12
CA GLU A 124 -20.60 -9.98 -11.74
C GLU A 124 -21.60 -8.85 -11.51
N GLN A 125 -21.40 -7.66 -12.07
CA GLN A 125 -22.38 -6.57 -11.98
C GLN A 125 -23.69 -6.91 -12.70
N ASP A 126 -23.60 -7.59 -13.84
CA ASP A 126 -24.76 -8.06 -14.60
C ASP A 126 -25.44 -9.29 -13.96
N PHE A 127 -24.90 -9.88 -12.88
CA PHE A 127 -25.45 -11.07 -12.24
C PHE A 127 -26.87 -10.84 -11.74
N PHE A 128 -27.10 -9.76 -10.98
CA PHE A 128 -28.43 -9.47 -10.42
C PHE A 128 -29.45 -9.09 -11.48
N SER A 129 -29.06 -8.35 -12.53
CA SER A 129 -29.96 -8.06 -13.65
C SER A 129 -30.38 -9.33 -14.38
N ARG A 130 -29.43 -10.24 -14.65
CA ARG A 130 -29.74 -11.53 -15.28
C ARG A 130 -30.58 -12.43 -14.39
N GLU A 131 -30.33 -12.42 -13.09
CA GLU A 131 -31.11 -13.24 -12.15
C GLU A 131 -32.52 -12.66 -11.95
N VAL A 132 -32.70 -11.33 -12.01
CA VAL A 132 -34.02 -10.67 -12.02
C VAL A 132 -34.78 -10.97 -13.31
N ASP A 133 -34.13 -10.89 -14.47
CA ASP A 133 -34.74 -11.26 -15.76
C ASP A 133 -35.12 -12.75 -15.77
N ARG A 134 -34.30 -13.61 -15.14
CA ARG A 134 -34.56 -15.05 -14.99
C ARG A 134 -35.68 -15.36 -14.00
N LEU A 135 -35.82 -14.55 -12.96
CA LEU A 135 -36.87 -14.73 -11.96
C LEU A 135 -38.26 -14.35 -12.50
N GLU A 136 -38.38 -13.85 -13.74
CA GLU A 136 -39.63 -13.38 -14.35
C GLU A 136 -40.51 -12.72 -13.28
N VAL A 137 -39.95 -11.74 -12.55
CA VAL A 137 -40.76 -10.95 -11.63
C VAL A 137 -41.69 -10.14 -12.52
N ALA A 138 -42.83 -10.74 -12.82
CA ALA A 138 -43.97 -10.07 -13.38
C ALA A 138 -44.31 -8.98 -12.37
N TRP A 139 -43.91 -7.76 -12.71
CA TRP A 139 -44.55 -6.59 -12.14
C TRP A 139 -46.03 -6.80 -12.45
N VAL A 140 -46.83 -7.00 -11.40
CA VAL A 140 -48.28 -7.13 -11.51
C VAL A 140 -48.72 -5.97 -12.38
N ASP A 141 -49.32 -6.28 -13.53
CA ASP A 141 -49.67 -5.25 -14.51
C ASP A 141 -50.62 -4.27 -13.82
N ASP A 142 -50.54 -2.98 -14.10
CA ASP A 142 -51.39 -1.98 -13.42
C ASP A 142 -52.90 -2.31 -13.60
N ALA A 143 -53.24 -3.09 -14.64
CA ALA A 143 -54.57 -3.66 -14.88
C ALA A 143 -54.97 -4.77 -13.90
N GLU A 144 -54.04 -5.66 -13.49
CA GLU A 144 -54.30 -6.71 -12.50
C GLU A 144 -54.42 -6.12 -11.08
N ILE A 145 -53.67 -5.05 -10.78
CA ILE A 145 -53.81 -4.29 -9.53
C ILE A 145 -55.19 -3.62 -9.46
N ALA A 146 -55.64 -3.00 -10.56
CA ALA A 146 -56.95 -2.35 -10.62
C ALA A 146 -58.11 -3.34 -10.47
N ASP A 147 -57.97 -4.56 -10.99
CA ASP A 147 -58.98 -5.62 -10.87
C ASP A 147 -59.09 -6.11 -9.43
N TRP A 148 -57.96 -6.29 -8.73
CA TRP A 148 -57.95 -6.64 -7.31
C TRP A 148 -58.47 -5.53 -6.40
N GLU A 149 -58.21 -4.26 -6.74
CA GLU A 149 -58.78 -3.12 -6.03
C GLU A 149 -60.30 -3.02 -6.20
N GLN A 150 -60.82 -3.33 -7.40
CA GLN A 150 -62.26 -3.41 -7.67
C GLN A 150 -62.92 -4.59 -6.96
N GLU A 151 -62.29 -5.77 -6.97
CA GLU A 151 -62.79 -6.96 -6.28
C GLU A 151 -62.80 -6.77 -4.76
N ALA A 152 -61.78 -6.10 -4.21
CA ALA A 152 -61.72 -5.72 -2.80
C ALA A 152 -62.77 -4.66 -2.43
N ALA A 153 -63.04 -3.69 -3.30
CA ALA A 153 -64.10 -2.69 -3.10
C ALA A 153 -65.50 -3.35 -3.09
N LEU A 154 -65.75 -4.28 -4.01
CA LEU A 154 -66.98 -5.08 -4.07
C LEU A 154 -67.15 -5.98 -2.83
N ALA A 155 -66.08 -6.61 -2.34
CA ALA A 155 -66.11 -7.42 -1.13
C ALA A 155 -66.35 -6.59 0.15
N MET A 156 -65.98 -5.31 0.14
CA MET A 156 -66.22 -4.36 1.24
C MET A 156 -67.52 -3.56 1.10
N GLY A 157 -68.30 -3.78 0.03
CA GLY A 157 -69.66 -3.27 -0.11
C GLY A 157 -69.78 -1.77 -0.42
N TYR A 158 -68.79 -1.19 -1.12
CA TYR A 158 -68.87 0.15 -1.71
C TYR A 158 -69.20 0.09 -3.19
#